data_AF-D9PVV4-F1
#
_entry.id   AF-D9PVV4-F1
#
_cell.length_a   1.000
_cell.length_b   1.000
_cell.length_c   1.000
_cell.angle_alpha   90.00
_cell.angle_beta   90.00
_cell.angle_gamma   90.00
#
_symmetry.space_group_name_H-M   'P 1'
#
loop_
_entity.id
_entity.type
_entity.pdbx_description
1 polymer ?
#
loop_
_entity_poly.entity_id
_entity_poly.type
_entity_poly.pdbx_seq_one_letter_code
_entity_poly.pdbx_strand_id
1 'polypeptide(L)'
;MTVVGRIGGSANRNFTRQTIRKKLRDDTLPEADRAIDSLRRKGLIRYYRKPDNFATTKLGFLVARKLKEEFQRRNFPDMRILLLF
;
A
#
# COMPACT_ATOMS: atom_id res chain seq x y z
N MET A 1 -2.36 9.52 5.23
CA MET A 1 -1.14 8.89 4.66
C MET A 1 -1.49 7.50 4.15
N THR A 2 -1.38 7.29 2.85
CA THR A 2 -2.12 6.29 2.06
C THR A 2 -1.66 4.84 2.30
N VAL A 3 -2.60 3.93 2.55
CA VAL A 3 -2.44 2.46 2.77
C VAL A 3 -1.43 1.81 1.80
N VAL A 4 -1.37 2.34 0.58
CA VAL A 4 -0.57 1.82 -0.53
C VAL A 4 0.94 1.85 -0.22
N GLY A 5 1.46 2.84 0.50
CA GLY A 5 2.90 2.95 0.78
C GLY A 5 3.46 1.86 1.71
N ARG A 6 2.60 1.16 2.47
CA ARG A 6 3.01 0.13 3.46
C ARG A 6 2.96 -1.30 2.92
N ILE A 7 2.61 -1.48 1.64
CA ILE A 7 2.67 -2.74 0.90
C ILE A 7 4.05 -2.92 0.23
N GLY A 8 5.09 -2.28 0.76
CA GLY A 8 6.44 -2.28 0.18
C GLY A 8 7.34 -3.48 0.54
N GLY A 9 6.84 -4.48 1.27
CA GLY A 9 7.71 -5.51 1.88
C GLY A 9 8.08 -6.69 1.00
N SER A 10 7.28 -7.03 -0.02
CA SER A 10 7.54 -8.10 -0.99
C SER A 10 6.34 -8.19 -1.93
N ALA A 11 6.57 -8.41 -3.23
CA ALA A 11 5.49 -8.67 -4.20
C ALA A 11 4.63 -9.89 -3.84
N ASN A 12 5.14 -10.77 -2.97
CA ASN A 12 4.50 -12.02 -2.54
C ASN A 12 3.85 -11.92 -1.16
N ARG A 13 3.80 -10.73 -0.53
CA ARG A 13 3.22 -10.60 0.82
C ARG A 13 1.72 -10.41 0.74
N ASN A 14 0.98 -11.42 1.15
CA ASN A 14 -0.46 -11.34 1.31
C ASN A 14 -0.84 -10.60 2.59
N PHE A 15 -2.02 -10.00 2.64
CA PHE A 15 -2.51 -9.24 3.79
C PHE A 15 -4.03 -9.37 3.94
N THR A 16 -4.51 -9.20 5.16
CA THR A 16 -5.96 -9.25 5.49
C THR A 16 -6.53 -7.85 5.75
N ARG A 17 -7.86 -7.68 5.73
CA ARG A 17 -8.50 -6.43 6.21
C ARG A 17 -8.02 -6.06 7.61
N GLN A 18 -7.90 -7.05 8.51
CA GLN A 18 -7.39 -6.84 9.87
C GLN A 18 -5.97 -6.25 9.87
N THR A 19 -5.09 -6.72 8.97
CA THR A 19 -3.72 -6.20 8.85
C THR A 19 -3.71 -4.75 8.38
N ILE A 20 -4.62 -4.38 7.48
CA ILE A 20 -4.77 -2.98 7.03
C ILE A 20 -5.27 -2.12 8.19
N ARG A 21 -6.33 -2.53 8.87
CA ARG A 21 -6.92 -1.79 10.00
C ARG A 21 -5.91 -1.54 11.12
N LYS A 22 -5.13 -2.56 11.52
CA LYS A 22 -4.05 -2.42 12.52
C LYS A 22 -2.97 -1.40 12.13
N LYS A 23 -2.84 -1.07 10.85
CA LYS A 23 -1.83 -0.14 10.32
C LYS A 23 -2.40 1.24 9.98
N LEU A 24 -3.71 1.40 10.00
CA LEU A 24 -4.37 2.68 9.79
C LEU A 24 -4.37 3.49 11.08
N ARG A 25 -4.50 4.80 10.94
CA ARG A 25 -4.78 5.71 12.06
C ARG A 25 -6.28 5.71 12.31
N ASP A 26 -6.71 6.01 13.54
CA ASP A 26 -8.12 5.92 13.93
C ASP A 26 -9.05 6.79 13.08
N ASP A 27 -8.58 7.96 12.66
CA ASP A 27 -9.26 8.88 11.74
C ASP A 27 -9.55 8.28 10.34
N THR A 28 -8.74 7.31 9.92
CA THR A 28 -8.82 6.67 8.59
C THR A 28 -9.45 5.28 8.62
N LEU A 29 -9.72 4.73 9.81
CA LEU A 29 -10.40 3.42 9.96
C LEU A 29 -11.77 3.36 9.28
N PRO A 30 -12.65 4.39 9.35
CA PRO A 30 -13.97 4.34 8.71
C PRO A 30 -13.91 4.15 7.19
N GLU A 31 -12.83 4.62 6.55
CA GLU A 31 -12.66 4.56 5.10
C GLU A 31 -11.95 3.28 4.63
N ALA A 32 -11.45 2.46 5.56
CA ALA A 32 -10.59 1.32 5.26
C ALA A 32 -11.24 0.34 4.28
N ASP A 33 -12.48 -0.06 4.53
CA ASP A 33 -13.18 -1.06 3.70
C ASP A 33 -13.50 -0.48 2.31
N ARG A 34 -13.96 0.78 2.25
CA ARG A 34 -14.21 1.49 1.00
C ARG A 34 -12.93 1.61 0.17
N ALA A 35 -11.80 1.90 0.81
CA ALA A 35 -10.51 1.98 0.15
C ALA A 35 -10.06 0.62 -0.40
N ILE A 36 -10.20 -0.46 0.37
CA ILE A 36 -9.87 -1.82 -0.07
C ILE A 36 -10.70 -2.21 -1.30
N ASP A 37 -12.01 -1.96 -1.27
CA ASP A 37 -12.87 -2.24 -2.41
C ASP A 37 -12.53 -1.41 -3.65
N SER A 38 -12.20 -0.13 -3.45
CA SER A 38 -11.75 0.75 -4.53
C SER A 38 -10.45 0.25 -5.17
N LEU A 39 -9.45 -0.12 -4.35
CA LEU A 39 -8.19 -0.68 -4.82
C LEU A 39 -8.40 -2.00 -5.58
N ARG A 40 -9.34 -2.84 -5.14
CA ARG A 40 -9.70 -4.09 -5.81
C ARG A 40 -10.37 -3.83 -7.16
N ARG A 41 -11.36 -2.92 -7.21
CA ARG A 41 -12.04 -2.54 -8.45
C ARG A 41 -11.09 -1.93 -9.48
N LYS A 42 -10.08 -1.19 -9.02
CA LYS A 42 -9.00 -0.64 -9.85
C LYS A 42 -7.92 -1.66 -10.26
N GLY A 43 -8.04 -2.92 -9.85
CA GLY A 43 -7.09 -3.98 -10.18
C GLY A 43 -5.72 -3.82 -9.52
N LEU A 44 -5.59 -3.00 -8.48
CA LEU A 44 -4.33 -2.78 -7.75
C LEU A 44 -4.08 -3.89 -6.72
N ILE A 45 -5.16 -4.48 -6.21
CA ILE A 45 -5.13 -5.66 -5.33
C ILE A 45 -6.12 -6.70 -5.84
N ARG A 46 -5.89 -7.97 -5.51
CA ARG A 46 -6.77 -9.10 -5.84
C ARG A 46 -6.96 -9.99 -4.63
N TYR A 47 -7.99 -10.83 -4.64
CA TYR A 47 -8.07 -11.91 -3.65
C TYR A 47 -6.94 -12.91 -3.86
N TYR A 48 -6.17 -13.16 -2.81
CA TYR A 48 -5.29 -14.32 -2.71
C TYR A 48 -6.09 -15.54 -2.24
N ARG A 49 -6.87 -15.37 -1.17
CA ARG A 49 -7.83 -16.35 -0.66
C ARG A 49 -9.08 -15.63 -0.15
N LYS A 50 -10.26 -16.06 -0.60
CA LYS A 50 -11.53 -15.48 -0.11
C LYS A 50 -11.76 -15.85 1.37
N PRO A 51 -12.54 -15.06 2.12
CA PRO A 51 -13.11 -13.76 1.73
C PRO A 51 -12.23 -12.55 2.10
N ASP A 52 -11.09 -12.77 2.76
CA ASP A 52 -10.41 -11.69 3.48
C ASP A 52 -8.87 -11.73 3.43
N ASN A 53 -8.33 -12.34 2.38
CA ASN A 53 -6.89 -12.37 2.13
C ASN A 53 -6.58 -11.84 0.72
N PHE A 54 -5.75 -10.81 0.66
CA PHE A 54 -5.47 -10.02 -0.53
C PHE A 54 -4.00 -10.10 -0.90
N ALA A 55 -3.73 -10.00 -2.20
CA ALA A 55 -2.40 -9.82 -2.75
C ALA A 55 -2.36 -8.58 -3.64
N THR A 56 -1.20 -7.95 -3.72
CA THR A 56 -0.96 -6.84 -4.64
C THR A 56 -0.77 -7.38 -6.05
N THR A 57 -1.29 -6.67 -7.06
CA THR A 57 -0.96 -6.97 -8.45
C THR A 57 0.36 -6.31 -8.85
N LYS A 58 0.92 -6.69 -10.01
CA LYS A 58 2.10 -6.01 -10.56
C LYS A 58 1.86 -4.49 -10.70
N LEU A 59 0.66 -4.10 -11.14
CA LEU A 59 0.26 -2.70 -11.23
C LEU A 59 0.19 -2.03 -9.86
N GLY A 60 -0.47 -2.67 -8.88
CA GLY A 60 -0.54 -2.15 -7.52
C GLY A 60 0.83 -1.94 -6.89
N PHE A 61 1.78 -2.84 -7.15
CA PHE A 61 3.16 -2.72 -6.68
C PHE A 61 3.88 -1.51 -7.30
N LEU A 62 3.75 -1.32 -8.61
CA LEU A 62 4.35 -0.16 -9.30
C LEU A 62 3.77 1.16 -8.78
N VAL A 63 2.45 1.22 -8.58
CA VAL A 63 1.78 2.40 -8.00
C VAL A 63 2.27 2.67 -6.59
N ALA A 64 2.38 1.62 -5.75
CA ALA A 64 2.91 1.74 -4.40
C ALA A 64 4.34 2.26 -4.36
N ARG A 65 5.19 1.75 -5.25
CA ARG A 65 6.59 2.17 -5.36
C ARG A 65 6.69 3.65 -5.75
N LYS A 66 5.95 4.09 -6.77
CA LYS A 66 5.91 5.50 -7.19
C LYS A 66 5.42 6.42 -6.07
N LEU A 67 4.36 6.04 -5.35
CA LEU A 67 3.87 6.83 -4.21
C LEU A 67 4.91 6.95 -3.09
N LYS A 68 5.67 5.87 -2.83
CA LYS A 68 6.76 5.90 -1.85
C LYS A 68 7.90 6.82 -2.31
N GLU A 69 8.34 6.69 -3.56
CA GLU A 69 9.37 7.54 -4.17
C GLU A 69 8.96 9.03 -4.13
N GLU A 70 7.72 9.33 -4.48
CA GLU A 70 7.18 10.69 -4.45
C GLU A 70 7.10 11.23 -3.03
N PHE A 71 6.63 10.42 -2.07
CA PHE A 71 6.60 10.80 -0.67
C PHE A 71 8.02 11.11 -0.15
N GLN A 72 9.00 10.26 -0.45
CA GLN A 72 10.40 10.48 -0.09
C GLN A 72 10.94 11.77 -0.71
N ARG A 73 10.72 11.98 -2.02
CA ARG A 73 11.18 13.19 -2.71
C ARG A 73 10.60 14.48 -2.12
N ARG A 74 9.34 14.46 -1.65
CA ARG A 74 8.67 15.64 -1.08
C ARG A 74 9.05 15.91 0.37
N ASN A 75 9.26 14.88 1.17
CA ASN A 75 9.44 15.02 2.63
C ASN A 75 10.91 14.92 3.06
N PHE A 76 11.76 14.29 2.24
CA PHE A 76 13.16 14.04 2.54
C PHE A 76 14.02 14.26 1.30
N PRO A 77 14.07 15.50 0.76
CA PRO A 77 14.82 15.79 -0.47
C PRO A 77 16.31 15.43 -0.35
N ASP A 78 16.88 15.63 0.84
CA ASP A 78 18.31 15.43 1.10
C ASP A 78 18.69 13.96 1.27
N MET A 79 17.74 13.08 1.60
CA MET A 79 17.98 11.64 1.71
C MET A 79 18.37 10.98 0.37
N ARG A 80 18.25 11.71 -0.76
CA ARG A 80 18.81 11.27 -2.05
C ARG A 80 20.32 11.03 -1.99
N ILE A 81 21.04 11.70 -1.09
CA ILE A 81 22.48 11.50 -0.92
C ILE A 81 22.83 10.07 -0.47
N LEU A 82 21.91 9.41 0.24
CA LEU A 82 22.08 8.03 0.71
C LEU A 82 21.78 6.99 -0.37
N LEU A 83 21.29 7.40 -1.55
CA LEU A 83 21.08 6.53 -2.71
C LEU A 83 22.29 6.55 -3.68
N LEU A 84 23.30 7.37 -3.40
CA LEU A 84 24.54 7.46 -4.19
C LEU A 84 25.60 6.43 -3.76
N PHE A 85 25.30 5.58 -2.78
CA PHE A 85 26.16 4.51 -2.27
C PHE A 85 25.42 3.18 -2.27
#